data_AF-A0A5J6N0Y9-F1
#
_entry.id   AF-A0A5J6N0Y9-F1
#
_cell.length_a   1.000
_cell.length_b   1.000
_cell.length_c   1.000
_cell.angle_alpha   90.00
_cell.angle_beta   90.00
_cell.angle_gamma   90.00
#
_symmetry.space_group_name_H-M   'P 1'
#
loop_
_entity.id
_entity.type
_entity.pdbx_description
1 polymer ?
#
loop_
_entity_poly.entity_id
_entity_poly.type
_entity_poly.pdbx_seq_one_letter_code
_entity_poly.pdbx_strand_id
1 'polypeptide(L)'
;MKRVLASRTVSGLDCFSETNAIGRASLFPLERDLLEVIVTQALGGNEMWRRQIGHLQVRSRSFTDKTFLSRFLLADPTMVVMPFVANEVVSGWIRTELPGGAGSLDHVLYLERGTMVALEGMARNGELPAEIGQYRILNDRG
;
A
#
# COMPACT_ATOMS: atom_id res chain seq x y z
N MET A 1 12.82 -5.59 -23.46
CA MET A 1 12.56 -6.40 -22.24
C MET A 1 11.09 -6.30 -21.91
N LYS A 2 10.31 -7.37 -22.04
CA LYS A 2 8.89 -7.39 -21.62
C LYS A 2 8.85 -7.30 -20.10
N ARG A 3 8.31 -6.19 -19.58
CA ARG A 3 8.04 -6.04 -18.14
C ARG A 3 7.01 -7.10 -17.75
N VAL A 4 7.37 -7.93 -16.78
CA VAL A 4 6.55 -9.06 -16.33
C VAL A 4 5.33 -8.51 -15.59
N LEU A 5 4.14 -8.74 -16.16
CA LEU A 5 2.84 -8.59 -15.50
C LEU A 5 2.71 -9.70 -14.45
N ALA A 6 3.14 -9.44 -13.22
CA ALA A 6 2.89 -10.35 -12.10
C ALA A 6 1.60 -9.92 -11.40
N SER A 7 0.48 -10.54 -11.76
CA SER A 7 -0.76 -10.37 -11.01
C SER A 7 -0.76 -11.30 -9.80
N ARG A 8 -1.01 -10.78 -8.59
CA ARG A 8 -1.17 -11.60 -7.37
C ARG A 8 -2.59 -11.46 -6.84
N THR A 9 -3.31 -12.59 -6.74
CA THR A 9 -4.60 -12.66 -6.07
C THR A 9 -4.40 -12.89 -4.57
N VAL A 10 -5.15 -12.16 -3.76
CA VAL A 10 -5.13 -12.30 -2.30
C VAL A 10 -6.55 -12.40 -1.76
N SER A 11 -6.72 -13.24 -0.75
CA SER A 11 -7.96 -13.45 0.01
C SER A 11 -7.70 -13.20 1.49
N GLY A 12 -8.53 -12.41 2.14
CA GLY A 12 -8.44 -12.10 3.57
C GLY A 12 -9.79 -11.69 4.16
N LEU A 13 -9.92 -11.75 5.48
CA LEU A 13 -11.04 -11.10 6.18
C LEU A 13 -10.83 -9.58 6.10
N ASP A 14 -11.90 -8.85 5.80
CA ASP A 14 -11.99 -7.44 5.37
C ASP A 14 -10.72 -6.60 5.41
N CYS A 15 -10.22 -6.25 4.22
CA CYS A 15 -8.95 -5.54 4.05
C CYS A 15 -9.05 -4.02 4.22
N PHE A 16 -10.27 -3.45 4.24
CA PHE A 16 -10.55 -2.02 4.47
C PHE A 16 -11.92 -1.78 5.14
N SER A 17 -12.37 -2.64 6.07
CA SER A 17 -13.63 -2.38 6.79
C SER A 17 -13.43 -1.29 7.86
N GLU A 18 -14.31 -0.28 7.87
CA GLU A 18 -14.40 0.70 8.97
C GLU A 18 -14.64 0.02 10.32
N THR A 19 -15.41 -1.08 10.31
CA THR A 19 -15.74 -1.88 11.49
C THR A 19 -14.53 -2.59 12.08
N ASN A 20 -13.53 -2.93 11.24
CA ASN A 20 -12.27 -3.56 11.63
C ASN A 20 -11.12 -2.54 11.82
N ALA A 21 -11.40 -1.23 11.80
CA ALA A 21 -10.39 -0.19 12.04
C ALA A 21 -9.87 -0.16 13.50
N ILE A 22 -10.38 -1.02 14.38
CA ILE A 22 -10.02 -1.06 15.80
C ILE A 22 -8.83 -2.01 16.02
N GLY A 23 -7.62 -1.46 15.99
CA GLY A 23 -6.40 -2.18 16.40
C GLY A 23 -5.11 -1.49 15.96
N ARG A 24 -4.25 -1.13 16.93
CA ARG A 24 -3.00 -0.38 16.72
C ARG A 24 -1.82 -1.17 16.13
N ALA A 25 -1.98 -2.44 15.78
CA ALA A 25 -0.82 -3.34 15.73
C ALA A 25 -0.58 -4.07 14.41
N SER A 26 -1.41 -3.94 13.38
CA SER A 26 -1.15 -4.67 12.13
C SER A 26 -1.64 -3.92 10.90
N LEU A 27 -0.80 -3.91 9.88
CA LEU A 27 -1.18 -3.56 8.52
C LEU A 27 -2.32 -4.47 8.09
N PHE A 28 -3.33 -3.91 7.42
CA PHE A 28 -4.32 -4.72 6.74
C PHE A 28 -3.63 -5.59 5.66
N PRO A 29 -4.20 -6.75 5.30
CA PRO A 29 -3.63 -7.61 4.27
C PRO A 29 -3.28 -6.85 2.99
N LEU A 30 -4.19 -5.97 2.54
CA LEU A 30 -4.00 -5.14 1.34
C LEU A 30 -2.88 -4.13 1.50
N GLU A 31 -2.80 -3.41 2.62
CA GLU A 31 -1.68 -2.48 2.90
C GLU A 31 -0.34 -3.21 2.85
N ARG A 32 -0.23 -4.35 3.54
CA ARG A 32 1.01 -5.14 3.59
C ARG A 32 1.42 -5.63 2.20
N ASP A 33 0.48 -6.21 1.45
CA ASP A 33 0.79 -6.73 0.12
C ASP A 33 1.14 -5.61 -0.87
N LEU A 34 0.47 -4.46 -0.79
CA LEU A 34 0.83 -3.29 -1.59
C LEU A 34 2.24 -2.81 -1.26
N LEU A 35 2.57 -2.66 0.03
CA LEU A 35 3.91 -2.25 0.45
C LEU A 35 4.98 -3.23 -0.04
N GLU A 36 4.77 -4.54 0.11
CA GLU A 36 5.72 -5.56 -0.39
C GLU A 36 5.92 -5.48 -1.90
N VAL A 37 4.84 -5.25 -2.66
CA VAL A 37 4.91 -5.10 -4.12
C VAL A 37 5.62 -3.80 -4.50
N ILE A 38 5.29 -2.67 -3.86
CA ILE A 38 5.96 -1.38 -4.10
C ILE A 38 7.45 -1.49 -3.77
N VAL A 39 7.81 -2.06 -2.62
CA VAL A 39 9.21 -2.25 -2.22
C VAL A 39 9.94 -3.10 -3.24
N THR A 40 9.36 -4.23 -3.65
CA THR A 40 10.00 -5.15 -4.59
C THR A 40 10.15 -4.56 -5.98
N GLN A 41 9.16 -3.81 -6.47
CA GLN A 41 9.10 -3.37 -7.86
C GLN A 41 9.59 -1.93 -8.06
N ALA A 42 9.15 -1.01 -7.20
CA ALA A 42 9.48 0.41 -7.33
C ALA A 42 10.80 0.76 -6.64
N LEU A 43 11.09 0.13 -5.49
CA LEU A 43 12.30 0.39 -4.71
C LEU A 43 13.42 -0.65 -4.92
N GLY A 44 13.30 -1.47 -5.98
CA GLY A 44 14.30 -2.45 -6.38
C GLY A 44 14.48 -3.62 -5.40
N GLY A 45 13.50 -3.86 -4.51
CA GLY A 45 13.54 -4.96 -3.55
C GLY A 45 14.60 -4.80 -2.46
N ASN A 46 14.98 -3.56 -2.14
CA ASN A 46 15.91 -3.26 -1.07
C ASN A 46 15.42 -3.83 0.27
N GLU A 47 16.26 -4.64 0.91
CA GLU A 47 15.95 -5.34 2.16
C GLU A 47 15.61 -4.38 3.30
N MET A 48 16.20 -3.19 3.32
CA MET A 48 15.95 -2.17 4.33
C MET A 48 14.49 -1.71 4.32
N TRP A 49 13.92 -1.46 3.13
CA TRP A 49 12.51 -1.09 3.00
C TRP A 49 11.59 -2.23 3.42
N ARG A 50 11.92 -3.49 3.10
CA ARG A 50 11.15 -4.65 3.58
C ARG A 50 11.16 -4.74 5.10
N ARG A 51 12.33 -4.54 5.73
CA ARG A 51 12.44 -4.53 7.19
C ARG A 51 11.56 -3.45 7.80
N GLN A 52 11.56 -2.23 7.23
CA GLN A 52 10.69 -1.16 7.72
C GLN A 52 9.21 -1.58 7.76
N ILE A 53 8.68 -2.33 6.77
CA ILE A 53 7.28 -2.81 6.77
C ILE A 53 6.95 -3.54 8.08
N GLY A 54 7.86 -4.38 8.57
CA GLY A 54 7.68 -5.13 9.83
C GLY A 54 7.72 -4.26 11.10
N HIS A 55 8.22 -3.03 11.00
CA HIS A 55 8.31 -2.05 12.09
C HIS A 55 7.32 -0.89 11.93
N LEU A 56 6.46 -0.89 10.91
CA LEU A 56 5.44 0.14 10.74
C LEU A 56 4.32 -0.04 11.77
N GLN A 57 3.99 1.06 12.43
CA GLN A 57 2.78 1.23 13.21
C GLN A 57 1.83 2.14 12.45
N VAL A 58 0.58 1.72 12.31
CA VAL A 58 -0.44 2.58 11.69
C VAL A 58 -0.85 3.65 12.69
N ARG A 59 -0.51 4.90 12.38
CA ARG A 59 -0.83 6.07 13.19
C ARG A 59 -2.28 6.48 13.04
N SER A 60 -2.75 6.53 11.80
CA SER A 60 -4.13 6.87 11.49
C SER A 60 -4.52 6.32 10.13
N ARG A 61 -5.82 6.12 9.94
CA ARG A 61 -6.43 5.81 8.66
C ARG A 61 -7.54 6.82 8.38
N SER A 62 -7.72 7.16 7.11
CA SER A 62 -8.82 8.00 6.63
C SER A 62 -9.42 7.31 5.43
N PHE A 63 -10.74 7.19 5.41
CA PHE A 63 -11.49 6.60 4.32
C PHE A 63 -12.50 7.62 3.83
N THR A 64 -12.66 7.69 2.52
CA THR A 64 -13.75 8.38 1.87
C THR A 64 -14.42 7.41 0.90
N ASP A 65 -15.49 7.85 0.28
CA ASP A 65 -16.11 7.16 -0.83
C ASP A 65 -15.14 6.93 -2.01
N LYS A 66 -13.99 7.60 -2.11
CA LYS A 66 -13.09 7.47 -3.28
C LYS A 66 -11.64 7.17 -2.95
N THR A 67 -11.23 7.41 -1.72
CA THR A 67 -9.83 7.30 -1.29
C THR A 67 -9.68 6.62 0.05
N PHE A 68 -8.57 5.91 0.22
CA PHE A 68 -8.08 5.53 1.54
C PHE A 68 -6.67 6.08 1.74
N LEU A 69 -6.36 6.45 2.98
CA LEU A 69 -5.05 6.93 3.37
C LEU A 69 -4.65 6.32 4.70
N SER A 70 -3.55 5.59 4.71
CA SER A 70 -2.94 5.03 5.91
C SER A 70 -1.64 5.75 6.20
N ARG A 71 -1.54 6.37 7.38
CA ARG A 71 -0.34 7.06 7.83
C ARG A 71 0.43 6.16 8.80
N PHE A 72 1.74 6.09 8.63
CA PHE A 72 2.61 5.22 9.40
C PHE A 72 3.54 6.00 10.32
N LEU A 73 3.96 5.32 11.39
CA LEU A 73 5.12 5.67 12.19
C LEU A 73 6.05 4.46 12.21
N LEU A 74 7.35 4.70 12.25
CA LEU A 74 8.32 3.64 12.45
C LEU A 74 8.50 3.43 13.95
N ALA A 75 8.16 2.22 14.44
CA ALA A 75 8.29 1.90 15.86
C ALA A 75 9.75 1.97 16.34
N ASP A 76 10.68 1.64 15.43
CA ASP A 76 12.10 1.68 15.68
C ASP A 76 12.76 2.77 14.82
N PRO A 77 13.14 3.93 15.41
CA PRO A 77 13.77 5.03 14.67
C PRO A 77 15.16 4.66 14.12
N THR A 78 15.78 3.57 14.58
CA THR A 78 17.04 3.08 14.02
C THR A 78 16.86 2.44 12.65
N MET A 79 15.61 2.14 12.25
CA MET A 79 15.26 1.62 10.93
C MET A 79 15.11 2.72 9.87
N VAL A 80 15.32 3.99 10.23
CA VAL A 80 15.33 5.10 9.27
C VAL A 80 16.52 4.94 8.34
N VAL A 81 16.26 4.97 7.03
CA VAL A 81 17.33 5.02 6.03
C VAL A 81 17.58 6.49 5.71
N MET A 82 18.81 6.88 5.37
CA MET A 82 19.07 8.18 4.75
C MET A 82 19.15 7.98 3.24
N PRO A 83 18.09 8.26 2.48
CA PRO A 83 18.13 8.08 1.03
C PRO A 83 18.78 9.31 0.39
N PHE A 84 19.40 9.13 -0.77
CA PHE A 84 19.58 10.24 -1.74
C PHE A 84 18.24 10.74 -2.30
N VAL A 85 17.20 9.93 -2.14
CA VAL A 85 15.79 10.16 -2.42
C VAL A 85 15.19 11.09 -1.34
N ALA A 86 15.52 12.38 -1.39
CA ALA A 86 14.88 13.36 -0.52
C ALA A 86 13.44 13.62 -1.01
N ASN A 87 12.45 13.11 -0.29
CA ASN A 87 11.01 13.35 -0.47
C ASN A 87 10.37 12.82 -1.78
N GLU A 88 10.80 11.65 -2.29
CA GLU A 88 10.09 11.07 -3.44
C GLU A 88 8.74 10.50 -3.04
N VAL A 89 7.70 11.02 -3.69
CA VAL A 89 6.45 10.31 -3.87
C VAL A 89 6.74 9.14 -4.82
N VAL A 90 6.84 7.94 -4.27
CA VAL A 90 7.02 6.74 -5.08
C VAL A 90 5.65 6.32 -5.55
N SER A 91 5.21 6.92 -6.66
CA SER A 91 4.07 6.44 -7.43
C SER A 91 4.49 5.14 -8.13
N GLY A 92 4.29 4.03 -7.45
CA GLY A 92 4.15 2.75 -8.13
C GLY A 92 2.77 2.75 -8.76
N TRP A 93 2.67 2.78 -10.09
CA TRP A 93 1.41 2.53 -10.80
C TRP A 93 1.01 1.05 -10.63
N ILE A 94 0.68 0.72 -9.39
CA ILE A 94 0.17 -0.58 -8.99
C ILE A 94 -1.32 -0.38 -8.94
N ARG A 95 -2.00 -1.18 -9.74
CA ARG A 95 -3.44 -1.19 -9.85
C ARG A 95 -3.96 -2.38 -9.06
N THR A 96 -4.90 -2.17 -8.16
CA THR A 96 -5.62 -3.28 -7.53
C THR A 96 -6.97 -3.43 -8.19
N GLU A 97 -7.22 -4.59 -8.79
CA GLU A 97 -8.54 -4.95 -9.29
C GLU A 97 -9.35 -5.61 -8.18
N LEU A 98 -10.59 -5.16 -8.05
CA LEU A 98 -11.56 -5.71 -7.13
C LEU A 98 -12.51 -6.65 -7.91
N PRO A 99 -12.79 -7.87 -7.42
CA PRO A 99 -13.74 -8.76 -8.05
C PRO A 99 -15.16 -8.16 -8.02
N GLY A 100 -15.98 -8.46 -9.03
CA GLY A 100 -17.37 -8.00 -9.11
C GLY A 100 -17.59 -6.65 -9.81
N GLY A 101 -16.60 -6.11 -10.51
CA GLY A 101 -16.78 -4.94 -11.38
C GLY A 101 -16.69 -3.58 -10.68
N ALA A 102 -16.35 -3.55 -9.39
CA ALA A 102 -16.23 -2.34 -8.55
C ALA A 102 -15.03 -1.43 -8.88
N GLY A 103 -14.51 -1.49 -10.11
CA GLY A 103 -13.39 -0.67 -10.56
C GLY A 103 -12.02 -1.14 -10.07
N SER A 104 -11.03 -0.27 -10.26
CA SER A 104 -9.63 -0.52 -9.91
C SER A 104 -9.08 0.60 -9.05
N LEU A 105 -8.18 0.28 -8.13
CA LEU A 105 -7.53 1.26 -7.25
C LEU A 105 -6.11 1.54 -7.72
N ASP A 106 -5.76 2.81 -7.89
CA ASP A 106 -4.36 3.24 -8.00
C ASP A 106 -3.79 3.51 -6.61
N HIS A 107 -2.49 3.28 -6.45
CA HIS A 107 -1.83 3.45 -5.15
C HIS A 107 -0.59 4.34 -5.24
N VAL A 108 -0.33 5.08 -4.18
CA VAL A 108 0.85 5.94 -4.03
C VAL A 108 1.48 5.71 -2.66
N LEU A 109 2.79 5.50 -2.62
CA LEU A 109 3.58 5.43 -1.39
C LEU A 109 4.37 6.72 -1.20
N TYR A 110 4.16 7.36 -0.06
CA TYR A 110 4.89 8.55 0.35
C TYR A 110 6.07 8.15 1.21
N LEU A 111 7.27 8.58 0.82
CA LEU A 111 8.50 8.42 1.58
C LEU A 111 9.01 9.80 2.02
N GLU A 112 9.29 9.97 3.31
CA GLU A 112 9.87 11.20 3.85
C GLU A 112 11.08 10.86 4.71
N ARG A 113 12.21 11.51 4.46
CA ARG A 113 13.48 11.32 5.20
C ARG A 113 13.82 9.83 5.39
N GLY A 114 13.62 9.06 4.32
CA GLY A 114 13.84 7.62 4.27
C GLY A 114 12.98 6.76 5.18
N THR A 115 11.76 7.22 5.44
CA THR A 115 10.73 6.49 6.17
C THR A 115 9.49 6.37 5.30
N MET A 116 8.85 5.19 5.29
CA MET A 116 7.48 5.06 4.76
C MET A 116 6.51 5.81 5.66
N VAL A 117 5.92 6.90 5.15
CA VAL A 117 5.04 7.78 5.95
C VAL A 117 3.57 7.61 5.63
N ALA A 118 3.21 7.27 4.39
CA ALA A 118 1.82 7.03 4.04
C ALA A 118 1.66 6.14 2.81
N LEU A 119 0.59 5.35 2.81
CA LEU A 119 0.06 4.65 1.65
C LEU A 119 -1.32 5.20 1.35
N GLU A 120 -1.51 5.72 0.14
CA GLU A 120 -2.79 6.20 -0.36
C GLU A 120 -3.25 5.31 -1.50
N GLY A 121 -4.56 5.08 -1.60
CA GLY A 121 -5.12 4.59 -2.84
C GLY A 121 -6.45 5.24 -3.20
N MET A 122 -6.69 5.31 -4.51
CA MET A 122 -7.78 6.06 -5.14
C MET A 122 -8.52 5.17 -6.14
N ALA A 123 -9.84 5.15 -6.07
CA ALA A 123 -10.68 4.48 -7.05
C ALA A 123 -10.59 5.20 -8.41
N ARG A 124 -10.22 4.48 -9.48
CA ARG A 124 -10.21 5.03 -10.84
C ARG A 124 -11.62 5.32 -11.36
N ASN A 125 -12.55 4.42 -11.06
CA ASN A 125 -13.92 4.44 -11.59
C ASN A 125 -14.88 4.00 -10.49
N GLY A 126 -15.62 4.95 -9.92
CA GLY A 126 -16.64 4.68 -8.89
C GLY A 126 -16.16 4.93 -7.46
N GLU A 127 -16.96 4.45 -6.52
CA GLU A 127 -16.70 4.56 -5.08
C GLU A 127 -15.94 3.33 -4.56
N LEU A 128 -15.13 3.50 -3.53
CA LEU A 128 -14.53 2.42 -2.76
C LEU A 128 -15.65 1.60 -2.11
N PRO A 129 -15.65 0.27 -2.26
CA PRO A 129 -16.57 -0.55 -1.50
C PRO A 129 -16.26 -0.44 -0.01
N ALA A 130 -17.30 -0.52 0.82
CA ALA A 130 -17.16 -0.48 2.28
C ALA A 130 -16.26 -1.60 2.83
N GLU A 131 -16.18 -2.74 2.13
CA GLU A 131 -15.36 -3.89 2.52
C GLU A 131 -14.70 -4.56 1.30
N ILE A 132 -13.46 -5.02 1.46
CA ILE A 132 -12.70 -5.75 0.44
C ILE A 132 -12.24 -7.08 1.03
N GLY A 133 -12.93 -8.18 0.72
CA GLY A 133 -12.51 -9.53 1.13
C GLY A 133 -11.52 -10.20 0.17
N GLN A 134 -11.45 -9.73 -1.08
CA GLN A 134 -10.62 -10.30 -2.13
C GLN A 134 -10.15 -9.22 -3.10
N TYR A 135 -8.94 -9.35 -3.61
CA TYR A 135 -8.38 -8.42 -4.59
C TYR A 135 -7.26 -9.04 -5.42
N ARG A 136 -6.94 -8.40 -6.54
CA ARG A 136 -5.82 -8.76 -7.41
C ARG A 136 -4.93 -7.56 -7.65
N ILE A 137 -3.66 -7.66 -7.27
CA ILE A 137 -2.66 -6.60 -7.49
C ILE A 137 -2.04 -6.80 -8.89
N LEU A 138 -2.09 -5.76 -9.71
CA LEU A 138 -1.50 -5.67 -11.06
C LEU A 138 -0.43 -4.59 -11.09
N ASN A 139 0.65 -4.84 -11.83
CA ASN A 139 1.66 -3.83 -12.12
C ASN A 139 1.42 -3.29 -13.54
N ASP A 140 1.04 -2.01 -13.61
CA ASP A 140 0.67 -1.33 -14.86
C ASP A 140 1.79 -0.38 -15.35
N ARG A 141 3.06 -0.67 -15.06
CA ARG A 141 4.20 0.05 -15.67
C ARG A 141 4.30 -0.24 -17.17
N GLY A 142 3.44 0.42 -17.96
CA GLY A 142 3.64 0.68 -19.38
C GLY A 142 5.03 1.21 -19.66
#